data_AF-A0A7K4F4F7-F1
#
_entry.id   AF-A0A7K4F4F7-F1
#
_cell.length_a   1.000
_cell.length_b   1.000
_cell.length_c   1.000
_cell.angle_alpha   90.00
_cell.angle_beta   90.00
_cell.angle_gamma   90.00
#
_symmetry.space_group_name_H-M   'P 1'
#
loop_
_entity.id
_entity.type
_entity.pdbx_description
1 polymer ?
#
loop_
_entity_poly.entity_id
_entity_poly.type
_entity_poly.pdbx_seq_one_letter_code
_entity_poly.pdbx_strand_id
1 'polypeptide(L)' 'VHVPLINKKVGQIISINGDTVQVMDSETFETIDVVLIDDDVKGKLENGQNVEYWVVMDKTKIMRVKN' A
#
# COMPACT_ATOMS: atom_id res chain seq x y z
N VAL A 1 1.33 -2.26 -28.17
CA VAL A 1 1.75 -1.79 -26.83
C VAL A 1 0.67 -2.21 -25.85
N HIS A 2 1.01 -2.99 -24.83
CA HIS A 2 0.08 -3.38 -23.76
C HIS A 2 0.28 -2.41 -22.60
N VAL A 3 -0.76 -1.66 -22.24
CA VAL A 3 -0.74 -0.74 -21.09
C VAL A 3 -1.30 -1.52 -19.90
N PRO A 4 -0.54 -1.69 -18.81
CA PRO A 4 -1.03 -2.41 -17.64
C PRO A 4 -2.14 -1.60 -16.94
N LEU A 5 -3.17 -2.30 -16.49
CA LEU A 5 -4.21 -1.72 -15.66
C LEU A 5 -3.66 -1.44 -14.26
N ILE A 6 -3.89 -0.23 -13.74
CA ILE A 6 -3.51 0.16 -12.38
C ILE A 6 -4.78 0.28 -11.55
N ASN A 7 -4.92 -0.58 -10.54
CA ASN A 7 -5.99 -0.48 -9.55
C ASN A 7 -5.49 0.32 -8.35
N LYS A 8 -6.11 1.47 -8.08
CA LYS A 8 -5.79 2.30 -6.91
C LYS A 8 -6.77 1.99 -5.81
N LYS A 9 -6.27 1.57 -4.65
CA LYS A 9 -7.08 1.17 -3.49
C LYS A 9 -6.63 1.96 -2.25
N VAL A 10 -7.46 1.93 -1.21
CA VAL A 10 -7.18 2.55 0.08
C VAL A 10 -7.16 1.46 1.14
N GLY A 11 -6.24 1.58 2.09
CA GLY A 11 -6.15 0.66 3.22
C GLY A 11 -5.51 1.32 4.43
N GLN A 12 -5.58 0.64 5.57
CA GLN A 12 -4.95 1.08 6.82
C GLN A 12 -3.69 0.25 7.09
N ILE A 13 -2.60 0.91 7.48
CA ILE A 13 -1.40 0.22 7.95
C ILE A 13 -1.70 -0.39 9.32
N ILE A 14 -1.56 -1.71 9.42
CA ILE A 14 -1.79 -2.44 10.68
C ILE A 14 -0.48 -2.79 11.40
N SER A 15 0.60 -3.05 10.65
CA SER A 15 1.93 -3.30 11.21
C SER A 15 3.04 -2.97 10.21
N ILE A 16 4.24 -2.66 10.71
CA ILE A 16 5.46 -2.42 9.94
C ILE A 16 6.56 -3.30 10.53
N ASN A 17 7.07 -4.25 9.74
CA ASN A 17 8.06 -5.23 10.17
C ASN A 17 9.27 -5.20 9.22
N GLY A 18 10.30 -4.41 9.58
CA GLY A 18 11.44 -4.18 8.70
C GLY A 18 11.00 -3.50 7.40
N ASP A 19 11.18 -4.19 6.27
CA ASP A 19 10.82 -3.70 4.94
C ASP A 19 9.40 -4.10 4.50
N THR A 20 8.67 -4.87 5.32
CA THR A 20 7.31 -5.32 5.01
C THR A 20 6.28 -4.49 5.78
N VAL A 21 5.34 -3.90 5.06
CA VAL A 21 4.19 -3.18 5.62
C VAL A 21 2.94 -4.02 5.43
N GLN A 22 2.22 -4.29 6.50
CA GLN A 22 0.90 -4.92 6.42
C GLN A 22 -0.16 -3.84 6.27
N VAL A 23 -0.97 -3.97 5.22
CA VAL A 23 -2.07 -3.06 4.93
C VAL A 23 -3.37 -3.86 4.93
N MET A 24 -4.35 -3.41 5.70
CA MET A 24 -5.72 -3.91 5.64
C MET A 24 -6.49 -3.09 4.60
N ASP A 25 -7.00 -3.74 3.57
CA ASP A 25 -7.80 -3.08 2.53
C ASP A 25 -9.13 -2.56 3.09
N SER A 26 -9.50 -1.32 2.76
CA SER A 26 -10.69 -0.68 3.34
C SER A 26 -12.01 -1.21 2.79
N GLU A 27 -12.01 -1.88 1.63
CA GLU A 27 -13.22 -2.43 1.02
C GLU A 27 -13.42 -3.91 1.37
N THR A 28 -12.35 -4.69 1.27
CA THR A 28 -12.40 -6.16 1.43
C THR A 28 -12.01 -6.64 2.82
N PHE A 29 -11.37 -5.79 3.63
CA PHE A 29 -10.76 -6.14 4.92
C PHE A 29 -9.67 -7.20 4.86
N GLU A 30 -9.23 -7.59 3.65
CA GLU A 30 -8.09 -8.48 3.47
C GLU A 30 -6.80 -7.77 3.90
N THR A 31 -5.92 -8.51 4.56
CA THR A 31 -4.58 -8.04 4.91
C THR A 31 -3.59 -8.46 3.84
N ILE A 32 -2.80 -7.51 3.35
CA ILE A 32 -1.78 -7.72 2.33
C ILE A 32 -0.42 -7.26 2.84
N ASP A 33 0.61 -8.04 2.53
CA ASP A 33 2.00 -7.66 2.74
C ASP A 33 2.49 -6.82 1.56
N VAL A 34 3.02 -5.64 1.85
CA VAL A 34 3.52 -4.69 0.84
C VAL A 34 4.95 -4.31 1.14
N VAL A 35 5.85 -4.59 0.20
CA VAL A 35 7.30 -4.30 0.32
C VAL A 35 7.74 -3.13 -0.57
N LEU A 36 6.91 -2.74 -1.53
CA LEU A 36 7.21 -1.61 -2.40
C LEU A 36 6.56 -0.36 -1.82
N ILE A 37 7.39 0.64 -1.53
CA ILE A 37 6.98 1.93 -0.98
C ILE A 37 7.51 3.01 -1.91
N ASP A 38 6.68 4.00 -2.22
CA ASP A 38 7.09 5.16 -2.98
C ASP A 38 8.08 6.03 -2.19
N ASP A 39 9.09 6.56 -2.87
CA ASP A 39 10.19 7.29 -2.22
C ASP A 39 9.68 8.54 -1.50
N ASP A 40 8.57 9.14 -1.97
CA ASP A 40 7.97 10.31 -1.35
C ASP A 40 7.41 10.04 0.06
N VAL A 41 7.07 8.79 0.36
CA VAL A 41 6.51 8.37 1.67
C VAL A 41 7.36 7.36 2.42
N LYS A 42 8.50 6.95 1.85
CA LYS A 42 9.45 6.05 2.52
C LYS A 42 9.95 6.65 3.83
N GLY A 43 9.89 5.86 4.90
CA GLY A 43 10.28 6.29 6.26
C GLY A 43 9.31 7.26 6.95
N LYS A 44 8.16 7.56 6.34
CA LYS A 44 7.11 8.44 6.90
C LYS A 44 5.85 7.68 7.31
N LEU A 45 5.82 6.37 7.06
CA LEU A 45 4.68 5.50 7.34
C LEU A 45 4.62 5.16 8.83
N GLU A 46 3.41 5.19 9.38
CA GLU A 46 3.14 4.85 10.78
C GLU A 46 1.95 3.88 10.87
N ASN A 47 1.93 3.07 11.94
CA ASN A 47 0.79 2.20 12.22
C ASN A 47 -0.50 3.03 12.42
N GLY A 48 -1.61 2.53 11.89
CA GLY A 48 -2.92 3.18 11.95
C GLY A 48 -3.17 4.22 10.85
N GLN A 49 -2.16 4.63 10.09
CA GLN A 49 -2.35 5.56 8.97
C GLN A 49 -3.13 4.92 7.82
N ASN A 50 -4.00 5.70 7.19
CA ASN A 50 -4.61 5.32 5.93
C ASN A 50 -3.66 5.65 4.77
N VAL A 51 -3.58 4.78 3.77
CA VAL A 51 -2.70 4.93 2.61
C VAL A 51 -3.44 4.60 1.32
N GLU A 52 -3.03 5.25 0.23
CA GLU A 52 -3.33 4.78 -1.12
C GLU A 52 -2.23 3.83 -1.57
N TYR A 53 -2.63 2.65 -2.02
CA TYR A 53 -1.74 1.68 -2.62
C TYR A 53 -2.24 1.29 -4.00
N TRP A 54 -1.31 0.97 -4.89
CA TRP A 54 -1.61 0.56 -6.26
C TRP A 54 -1.34 -0.93 -6.43
N VAL A 55 -2.27 -1.61 -7.10
CA VAL A 55 -2.14 -2.98 -7.55
C VAL A 55 -1.95 -2.96 -9.07
N VAL A 56 -0.81 -3.47 -9.52
CA VAL A 56 -0.44 -3.59 -10.92
C VAL A 56 -0.01 -5.03 -11.16
N MET A 57 -0.92 -5.82 -11.73
CA MET A 57 -0.75 -7.27 -11.88
C MET A 57 -0.49 -7.95 -10.52
N ASP A 58 0.68 -8.54 -10.33
CA ASP A 58 1.14 -9.24 -9.12
C ASP A 58 1.87 -8.32 -8.13
N LYS A 59 2.02 -7.04 -8.46
CA LYS A 59 2.77 -6.08 -7.64
C LYS A 59 1.85 -5.12 -6.92
N THR A 60 2.16 -4.90 -5.66
CA THR A 60 1.49 -3.92 -4.81
C THR A 60 2.51 -2.88 -4.34
N LYS A 61 2.16 -1.59 -4.43
CA LYS A 61 3.03 -0.48 -3.98
C LYS A 61 2.24 0.56 -3.18
N ILE A 62 2.74 0.94 -2.01
CA ILE A 62 2.20 2.09 -1.25
C ILE A 62 2.67 3.38 -1.92
N MET A 63 1.73 4.25 -2.28
CA MET A 63 2.01 5.46 -3.06
C MET A 63 1.98 6.72 -2.22
N ARG A 64 1.03 6.84 -1.30
CA ARG A 64 0.90 8.03 -0.44
C ARG A 64 0.08 7.77 0.81
N VAL A 65 0.31 8.58 1.85
CA VAL A 65 -0.56 8.68 3.03
C VAL A 65 -1.84 9.44 2.67
N LYS A 66 -2.98 8.96 3.15
CA LYS A 66 -4.30 9.60 3.05
C LYS A 66 -4.61 10.24 4.40
N ASN A 67 -4.79 11.56 4.39
CA ASN A 67 -5.32 12.32 5.52
C ASN A 67 -6.83 12.16 5.63
#